data_AF-N1URE9-F1
#
_entry.id   AF-N1URE9-F1
#
_cell.length_a   1.000
_cell.length_b   1.000
_cell.length_c   1.000
_cell.angle_alpha   90.00
_cell.angle_beta   90.00
_cell.angle_gamma   90.00
#
_symmetry.space_group_name_H-M   'P 1'
#
loop_
_entity.id
_entity.type
_entity.pdbx_description
1 polymer ?
#
loop_
_entity_poly.entity_id
_entity_poly.type
_entity_poly.pdbx_seq_one_letter_code
_entity_poly.pdbx_strand_id
1 'polypeptide(L)'
;MVVELKAGKFKPEHLGQLNFYVAAVNDMLRLRRQAPTVGILVCGSRNERTVRYALDGSAQPLAVTSYTYDALPADEQATLPSPAVITAALEHDPSVLP
;
A
#
# COMPACT_ATOMS: atom_id res chain seq x y z
N MET A 1 -9.52 5.22 -6.34
CA MET A 1 -8.52 5.26 -5.26
C MET A 1 -7.43 4.26 -5.61
N VAL A 2 -6.18 4.60 -5.34
CA VAL A 2 -5.03 3.69 -5.52
C VAL A 2 -4.41 3.45 -4.15
N VAL A 3 -4.06 2.20 -3.86
CA VAL A 3 -3.39 1.80 -2.61
C VAL A 3 -2.09 1.09 -2.97
N GLU A 4 -0.99 1.57 -2.39
CA GLU A 4 0.34 0.98 -2.53
C GLU A 4 0.79 0.45 -1.16
N LEU A 5 1.18 -0.83 -1.07
CA LEU A 5 1.62 -1.47 0.17
C LEU A 5 3.12 -1.77 0.11
N LYS A 6 3.85 -1.35 1.15
CA LYS A 6 5.27 -1.67 1.34
C LYS A 6 5.48 -2.34 2.69
N ALA A 7 6.10 -3.53 2.70
CA ALA A 7 6.41 -4.24 3.93
C ALA A 7 7.46 -3.52 4.81
N GLY A 8 8.27 -2.66 4.20
CA GLY A 8 9.37 -1.96 4.87
C GLY A 8 9.08 -0.53 5.29
N LYS A 9 10.12 0.15 5.78
CA LYS A 9 10.11 1.58 6.08
C LYS A 9 9.82 2.41 4.82
N PHE A 10 9.08 3.50 5.00
CA PHE A 10 8.89 4.52 3.97
C PHE A 10 10.22 5.01 3.38
N LYS A 11 10.25 5.12 2.05
CA LYS A 11 11.28 5.80 1.28
C LYS A 11 10.61 6.79 0.32
N PRO A 12 11.22 7.97 0.04
CA PRO A 12 10.65 8.94 -0.89
C PRO A 12 10.34 8.37 -2.28
N GLU A 13 11.14 7.45 -2.79
CA GLU A 13 10.93 6.78 -4.10
C GLU A 13 9.59 6.04 -4.20
N HIS A 14 9.02 5.58 -3.08
CA HIS A 14 7.71 4.92 -3.07
C HIS A 14 6.58 5.87 -3.51
N LEU A 15 6.69 7.17 -3.21
CA LEU A 15 5.72 8.16 -3.68
C LEU A 15 5.78 8.35 -5.19
N GLY A 16 6.96 8.17 -5.81
CA GLY A 16 7.08 8.21 -7.27
C GLY A 16 6.23 7.13 -7.94
N GLN A 17 6.27 5.90 -7.42
CA GLN A 17 5.45 4.78 -7.90
C GLN A 17 3.95 5.07 -7.72
N LEU A 18 3.54 5.48 -6.51
CA LEU A 18 2.14 5.81 -6.23
C LEU A 18 1.63 6.98 -7.09
N ASN A 19 2.44 8.01 -7.28
CA ASN A 19 2.09 9.17 -8.10
C ASN A 19 1.88 8.77 -9.57
N PHE A 20 2.73 7.89 -10.09
CA PHE A 20 2.56 7.32 -11.43
C PHE A 20 1.23 6.56 -11.55
N TYR A 21 0.90 5.69 -10.59
CA TYR A 21 -0.36 4.95 -10.62
C TYR A 21 -1.59 5.86 -10.52
N VAL A 22 -1.55 6.88 -9.66
CA VAL A 22 -2.63 7.87 -9.54
C VAL A 22 -2.81 8.63 -10.86
N ALA A 23 -1.72 9.03 -11.52
CA ALA A 23 -1.78 9.69 -12.82
C ALA A 23 -2.38 8.78 -13.89
N ALA A 24 -1.95 7.52 -13.98
CA ALA A 24 -2.47 6.54 -14.92
C ALA A 24 -3.98 6.27 -14.70
N VAL A 25 -4.41 6.10 -13.45
CA VAL A 25 -5.84 5.91 -13.13
C VAL A 25 -6.66 7.15 -13.44
N ASN A 26 -6.13 8.35 -13.17
CA ASN A 26 -6.80 9.60 -13.51
C ASN A 26 -6.99 9.79 -15.03
N ASP A 27 -6.06 9.29 -15.84
CA ASP A 27 -6.11 9.37 -17.30
C ASP A 27 -7.01 8.29 -17.91
N MET A 28 -6.83 7.03 -17.49
CA MET A 28 -7.43 5.88 -18.15
C MET A 28 -8.82 5.51 -17.61
N LEU A 29 -9.07 5.72 -16.32
CA LEU A 29 -10.23 5.13 -15.63
C LEU A 29 -11.18 6.16 -15.03
N ARG A 30 -10.70 7.38 -14.74
CA ARG A 30 -11.51 8.39 -14.07
C ARG A 30 -12.56 9.00 -15.00
N LEU A 31 -13.81 9.00 -14.55
CA LEU A 31 -14.91 9.66 -15.25
C LEU A 31 -14.94 11.17 -14.95
N ARG A 32 -15.44 11.98 -15.89
CA ARG A 32 -15.48 13.46 -15.77
C ARG A 32 -16.13 14.01 -14.51
N ARG A 33 -17.09 13.28 -13.91
CA ARG A 33 -17.82 13.69 -12.71
C ARG A 33 -17.18 13.22 -11.40
N GLN A 34 -16.11 12.43 -11.46
CA GLN A 34 -15.43 11.91 -10.28
C GLN A 34 -14.37 12.88 -9.77
N ALA A 35 -14.23 12.96 -8.45
CA ALA A 35 -13.13 13.66 -7.79
C ALA A 35 -11.77 13.09 -8.23
N PRO A 36 -10.67 13.85 -8.08
CA PRO A 36 -9.33 13.33 -8.33
C PRO A 36 -9.05 12.04 -7.55
N THR A 37 -8.32 11.12 -8.17
CA THR A 37 -7.94 9.86 -7.53
C THR A 37 -7.03 10.12 -6.33
N VAL A 38 -7.43 9.65 -5.16
CA VAL A 38 -6.58 9.65 -3.95
C VAL A 38 -5.63 8.45 -3.99
N GLY A 39 -4.35 8.71 -3.71
CA GLY A 39 -3.33 7.69 -3.52
C GLY A 39 -3.01 7.50 -2.04
N ILE A 40 -2.99 6.26 -1.57
CA ILE A 40 -2.61 5.90 -0.20
C ILE A 40 -1.40 4.97 -0.24
N LEU A 41 -0.30 5.38 0.37
CA LEU A 41 0.86 4.54 0.61
C LEU A 41 0.81 4.00 2.04
N VAL A 42 0.73 2.68 2.18
CA VAL A 42 0.78 1.98 3.47
C VAL A 42 2.16 1.34 3.62
N CYS A 43 2.86 1.62 4.71
CA CYS A 43 4.21 1.11 4.97
C CYS A 43 4.38 0.52 6.37
N GLY A 44 5.42 -0.29 6.62
CA GLY A 44 5.65 -0.85 7.95
C GLY A 44 6.03 0.19 8.99
N SER A 45 6.74 1.26 8.59
CA SER A 45 7.06 2.39 9.46
C SER A 45 7.38 3.65 8.65
N ARG A 46 7.26 4.83 9.27
CA ARG A 46 7.54 6.11 8.62
C ARG A 46 8.20 7.11 9.56
N ASN A 47 9.03 8.00 9.00
CA ASN A 47 9.48 9.20 9.70
C ASN A 47 8.66 10.39 9.20
N GLU A 48 7.98 11.08 10.10
CA GLU A 48 7.06 12.17 9.74
C GLU A 48 7.73 13.32 9.00
N ARG A 49 8.99 13.65 9.32
CA ARG A 49 9.73 14.70 8.59
C ARG A 49 10.02 14.26 7.16
N THR A 50 10.52 13.05 6.97
CA THR A 50 10.78 12.50 5.64
C THR A 50 9.50 12.40 4.82
N VAL A 51 8.39 11.97 5.42
CA VAL A 51 7.08 11.92 4.76
C VAL A 51 6.60 13.30 4.33
N ARG A 52 6.66 14.28 5.23
CA ARG A 52 6.27 15.67 4.93
C ARG A 52 7.07 16.24 3.75
N TYR A 53 8.40 16.16 3.79
CA TYR A 53 9.23 16.67 2.69
C TYR A 53 8.94 15.97 1.36
N ALA A 54 8.62 14.67 1.39
CA ALA A 54 8.30 13.93 0.18
C ALA A 54 6.89 14.25 -0.36
N LEU A 55 5.94 14.59 0.52
CA LEU A 55 4.58 14.99 0.14
C LEU A 55 4.49 16.43 -0.35
N ASP A 56 5.28 17.35 0.21
CA ASP A 56 5.27 18.78 -0.16
C ASP A 56 5.54 19.01 -1.66
N GLY A 57 6.24 18.09 -2.31
CA GLY A 57 6.52 18.15 -3.75
C GLY A 57 5.44 17.55 -4.66
N SER A 58 4.35 16.99 -4.12
CA SER A 58 3.35 16.26 -4.91
C SER A 58 2.16 17.14 -5.32
N ALA A 59 1.79 17.08 -6.59
CA ALA A 59 0.60 17.75 -7.13
C ALA A 59 -0.69 16.91 -6.99
N GLN A 60 -0.57 15.61 -6.68
CA GLN A 60 -1.69 14.69 -6.52
C GLN A 60 -2.10 14.57 -5.04
N PRO A 61 -3.38 14.26 -4.73
CA PRO A 61 -3.81 14.00 -3.36
C PRO A 61 -3.26 12.67 -2.87
N LEU A 62 -2.12 12.72 -2.18
CA LEU A 62 -1.41 11.56 -1.65
C LEU A 62 -1.40 11.55 -0.11
N ALA A 63 -1.55 10.37 0.47
CA ALA A 63 -1.42 10.13 1.90
C ALA A 63 -0.43 8.98 2.17
N VAL A 64 0.31 9.07 3.27
CA VAL A 64 1.20 8.00 3.74
C VAL A 64 0.76 7.59 5.13
N THR A 65 0.58 6.30 5.36
CA THR A 65 0.25 5.73 6.68
C THR A 65 1.11 4.51 6.98
N SER A 66 1.11 4.08 8.23
CA SER A 66 1.75 2.83 8.66
C SER A 66 0.74 1.83 9.17
N TYR A 67 0.95 0.54 8.90
CA TYR A 67 0.16 -0.53 9.50
C TYR A 67 0.73 -0.93 10.87
N THR A 68 -0.12 -1.46 11.74
CA THR A 68 0.27 -2.12 12.99
C THR A 68 -0.56 -3.37 13.20
N TYR A 69 0.03 -4.39 13.81
CA TYR A 69 -0.67 -5.59 14.24
C TYR A 69 -1.13 -5.49 15.70
N ASP A 70 -0.60 -4.53 16.47
CA ASP A 70 -0.89 -4.39 17.91
C ASP A 70 -2.34 -3.97 18.18
N ALA A 71 -2.96 -3.29 17.21
CA ALA A 71 -4.34 -2.82 17.30
C ALA A 71 -5.36 -3.79 16.72
N LEU A 72 -4.95 -4.99 16.31
CA LEU A 72 -5.84 -5.96 15.69
C LEU A 72 -6.73 -6.63 16.76
N PRO A 73 -8.06 -6.66 16.61
CA PRO A 73 -8.96 -7.37 17.51
C PRO A 73 -8.56 -8.85 17.70
N ALA A 74 -8.79 -9.41 18.89
CA ALA A 74 -8.34 -10.76 19.23
C ALA A 74 -9.00 -11.85 18.36
N ASP A 75 -10.25 -11.64 17.96
CA ASP A 75 -11.00 -12.49 17.05
C ASP A 75 -10.38 -12.46 15.63
N GLU A 76 -9.99 -11.30 15.13
CA GLU A 76 -9.28 -11.19 13.85
C GLU A 76 -7.90 -11.87 13.91
N GLN A 77 -7.13 -11.64 14.99
CA GLN A 77 -5.82 -12.30 15.18
C GLN A 77 -5.93 -13.83 15.15
N ALA A 78 -7.00 -14.39 15.72
CA ALA A 78 -7.23 -15.83 15.73
C ALA A 78 -7.55 -16.42 14.34
N THR A 79 -8.03 -15.59 13.40
CA THR A 79 -8.37 -16.03 12.04
C THR A 79 -7.23 -15.89 11.04
N LEU A 80 -6.20 -15.12 11.36
CA LEU A 80 -5.09 -14.89 10.44
C LEU A 80 -4.13 -16.09 10.38
N PRO A 81 -3.74 -16.54 9.17
CA PRO A 81 -2.74 -17.58 9.02
C PRO A 81 -1.37 -17.10 9.50
N SER A 82 -0.58 -18.01 10.09
CA SER A 82 0.78 -17.69 10.49
C SER A 82 1.68 -17.44 9.28
N PRO A 83 2.79 -16.69 9.41
CA PRO A 83 3.74 -16.50 8.33
C PRO A 83 4.23 -17.81 7.71
N ALA A 84 4.45 -18.85 8.54
CA ALA A 84 4.86 -20.17 8.05
C ALA A 84 3.80 -20.83 7.16
N VAL A 85 2.51 -20.70 7.50
CA VAL A 85 1.41 -21.20 6.67
C VAL A 85 1.35 -20.46 5.34
N ILE A 86 1.52 -19.13 5.35
CA ILE A 86 1.56 -18.32 4.13
C ILE A 86 2.75 -18.72 3.25
N THR A 87 3.96 -18.85 3.82
CA THR A 87 5.16 -19.27 3.08
C THR A 87 4.96 -20.64 2.44
N ALA A 88 4.48 -21.63 3.19
CA ALA A 88 4.22 -22.97 2.67
C ALA A 88 3.18 -22.96 1.53
N ALA A 89 2.12 -22.14 1.64
CA ALA A 89 1.10 -22.03 0.60
C ALA A 89 1.62 -21.36 -0.68
N LEU A 90 2.55 -20.40 -0.57
CA LEU A 90 3.18 -19.74 -1.72
C LEU A 90 4.24 -20.61 -2.40
N GLU A 91 4.88 -21.51 -1.66
CA GLU A 91 5.84 -22.50 -2.18
C GLU A 91 5.14 -23.68 -2.88
N HIS A 92 3.87 -23.94 -2.56
CA HIS A 92 3.05 -24.95 -3.22
C HIS A 92 2.38 -24.35 -4.46
N ASP A 93 3.09 -24.39 -5.59
CA ASP A 93 2.55 -23.98 -6.89
C ASP A 93 1.42 -24.93 -7.33
N PRO A 94 0.16 -24.46 -7.49
CA PRO A 94 -0.95 -25.30 -7.97
C PRO A 94 -0.80 -25.76 -9.42
N SER A 95 0.22 -25.29 -10.16
CA SER A 95 0.56 -25.80 -11.49
C SER A 95 1.44 -27.06 -11.48
N VAL A 96 1.85 -27.53 -10.29
CA VAL A 96 2.59 -28.79 -10.10
C VAL A 96 1.73 -29.77 -9.29
N LEU A 97 0.65 -30.26 -9.92
CA LEU A 97 0.00 -31.53 -9.54
C LEU A 97 0.13 -32.50 -10.72
N PRO A 98 0.38 -33.81 -10.48
CA PRO A 98 0.31 -34.82 -11.54
C PRO A 98 -1.10 -34.96 -12.12
#